data_AF-A0A3C1DDS1-F1
#
_entry.id   AF-A0A3C1DDS1-F1
#
_cell.length_a   1.000
_cell.length_b   1.000
_cell.length_c   1.000
_cell.angle_alpha   90.00
_cell.angle_beta   90.00
_cell.angle_gamma   90.00
#
_symmetry.space_group_name_H-M   'P 1'
#
loop_
_entity.id
_entity.type
_entity.pdbx_description
1 polymer ?
#
loop_
_entity_poly.entity_id
_entity_poly.type
_entity_poly.pdbx_seq_one_letter_code
_entity_poly.pdbx_strand_id
1 'polypeptide(L)'
;MRRWTTSHIRYMEDHAGEGADAVAEALGLTREAVRQQAKKYGISLRKRWTCPNCGSTVFKPLSTRTGWCEACTRELRYEEISEQVRQMQDAIRRNEDVERKRQAVYSRKHRLKSTLRVMEFSKKRHEKDT
;
A
#
# COMPACT_ATOMS: atom_id res chain seq x y z
N MET A 1 -18.88 -24.57 -42.64
CA MET A 1 -17.83 -23.58 -42.28
C MET A 1 -18.44 -22.19 -42.40
N ARG A 2 -18.64 -21.46 -41.30
CA ARG A 2 -19.10 -20.05 -41.38
C ARG A 2 -18.02 -19.22 -42.08
N ARG A 3 -18.41 -18.36 -43.03
CA ARG A 3 -17.48 -17.47 -43.75
C ARG A 3 -17.17 -16.24 -42.88
N TRP A 4 -15.90 -15.92 -42.75
CA TRP A 4 -15.45 -14.66 -42.15
C TRP A 4 -15.81 -13.50 -43.06
N THR A 5 -16.49 -12.49 -42.53
CA THR A 5 -16.86 -11.28 -43.25
C THR A 5 -15.94 -10.13 -42.83
N THR A 6 -15.85 -9.10 -43.65
CA THR A 6 -15.11 -7.87 -43.32
C THR A 6 -15.63 -7.22 -42.03
N SER A 7 -16.95 -7.34 -41.76
CA SER A 7 -17.55 -6.88 -40.51
C SER A 7 -16.98 -7.59 -39.28
N HIS A 8 -16.80 -8.92 -39.36
CA HIS A 8 -16.17 -9.67 -38.27
C HIS A 8 -14.71 -9.25 -38.03
N ILE A 9 -13.97 -8.92 -39.10
CA ILE A 9 -12.58 -8.43 -38.97
C ILE A 9 -12.58 -7.07 -38.28
N ARG A 10 -13.42 -6.14 -38.73
CA ARG A 10 -13.53 -4.82 -38.12
C ARG A 10 -13.93 -4.90 -36.64
N TYR A 11 -14.90 -5.76 -36.32
CA TYR A 11 -15.30 -6.01 -34.93
C TYR A 11 -14.13 -6.54 -34.08
N MET A 12 -13.33 -7.48 -34.61
CA MET A 12 -12.12 -7.95 -33.93
C MET A 12 -11.09 -6.83 -33.68
N GLU A 13 -10.92 -5.90 -34.62
CA GLU A 13 -9.99 -4.77 -34.49
C GLU A 13 -10.46 -3.80 -33.42
N ASP A 14 -11.73 -3.40 -33.49
CA ASP A 14 -12.34 -2.44 -32.56
C ASP A 14 -12.37 -2.98 -31.12
N HIS A 15 -12.61 -4.28 -30.95
CA HIS A 15 -12.76 -4.95 -29.65
C HIS A 15 -11.53 -5.79 -29.24
N ALA A 16 -10.38 -5.64 -29.90
CA ALA A 16 -9.18 -6.43 -29.62
C ALA A 16 -8.71 -6.37 -28.16
N GLY A 17 -8.95 -5.22 -27.49
CA GLY A 17 -8.59 -5.00 -26.09
C GLY A 17 -9.43 -5.77 -25.07
N GLU A 18 -10.60 -6.29 -25.44
CA GLU A 18 -11.50 -7.04 -24.54
C GLU A 18 -11.09 -8.51 -24.41
N GLY A 19 -10.33 -8.99 -25.40
CA GLY A 19 -9.76 -10.32 -25.46
C GLY A 19 -10.59 -11.32 -26.27
N ALA A 20 -9.96 -12.44 -26.59
CA ALA A 20 -10.53 -13.44 -27.50
C ALA A 20 -11.87 -14.02 -27.04
N ASP A 21 -12.10 -14.13 -25.73
CA ASP A 21 -13.32 -14.72 -25.18
C ASP A 21 -14.54 -13.81 -25.40
N ALA A 22 -14.41 -12.50 -25.13
CA ALA A 22 -15.48 -11.51 -25.34
C ALA A 22 -15.85 -11.37 -26.82
N VAL A 23 -14.82 -11.31 -27.67
CA VAL A 23 -15.02 -11.24 -29.13
C VAL A 23 -15.69 -12.51 -29.68
N ALA A 24 -15.32 -13.68 -29.15
CA ALA A 24 -15.93 -14.95 -29.55
C ALA A 24 -17.42 -15.01 -29.17
N GLU A 25 -17.74 -14.58 -27.95
CA GLU A 25 -19.12 -14.48 -27.45
C GLU A 25 -19.97 -13.57 -28.34
N ALA A 26 -19.48 -12.34 -28.62
CA ALA A 26 -20.22 -11.37 -29.43
C ALA A 26 -20.45 -11.82 -30.89
N LEU A 27 -19.49 -12.53 -31.48
CA LEU A 27 -19.60 -13.04 -32.85
C LEU A 27 -20.31 -14.40 -32.93
N GLY A 28 -20.64 -15.03 -31.80
CA GLY A 28 -21.17 -16.40 -31.75
C GLY A 28 -20.22 -17.41 -32.39
N LEU A 29 -18.92 -17.24 -32.17
CA LEU A 29 -17.85 -18.09 -32.69
C LEU A 29 -17.09 -18.76 -31.55
N THR A 30 -16.26 -19.75 -31.87
CA THR A 30 -15.36 -20.34 -30.88
C THR A 30 -14.12 -19.46 -30.69
N ARG A 31 -13.61 -19.44 -29.46
CA ARG A 31 -12.37 -18.75 -29.09
C ARG A 31 -11.19 -19.12 -30.01
N GLU A 32 -11.03 -20.41 -30.31
CA GLU A 32 -9.96 -20.91 -31.19
C GLU A 32 -10.11 -20.37 -32.62
N ALA A 33 -11.32 -20.29 -33.17
CA ALA A 33 -11.55 -19.72 -34.49
C ALA A 33 -11.16 -18.23 -34.54
N VAL A 34 -11.54 -17.47 -33.51
CA VAL A 34 -11.18 -16.05 -33.36
C VAL A 34 -9.66 -15.88 -33.26
N ARG A 35 -8.98 -16.71 -32.46
CA ARG A 35 -7.50 -16.68 -32.33
C ARG A 35 -6.78 -16.98 -33.64
N GLN A 36 -7.21 -18.01 -34.37
CA GLN A 36 -6.63 -18.35 -35.67
C GLN A 36 -6.79 -17.21 -36.66
N GLN A 37 -7.98 -16.60 -36.70
CA GLN A 37 -8.25 -15.49 -37.60
C GLN A 37 -7.45 -14.24 -37.20
N ALA A 38 -7.42 -13.87 -35.92
CA ALA A 38 -6.64 -12.75 -35.44
C ALA A 38 -5.13 -12.93 -35.76
N LYS A 39 -4.60 -14.15 -35.61
CA LYS A 39 -3.22 -14.47 -36.04
C LYS A 39 -3.01 -14.24 -37.53
N LYS A 40 -3.96 -14.64 -38.38
CA LYS A 40 -3.89 -14.45 -39.84
C LYS A 40 -3.87 -12.96 -40.24
N TYR A 41 -4.57 -12.10 -39.49
CA TYR A 41 -4.66 -10.66 -39.75
C TYR A 41 -3.70 -9.81 -38.91
N GLY A 42 -2.86 -10.43 -38.07
CA GLY A 42 -1.91 -9.71 -37.20
C GLY A 42 -2.54 -8.96 -36.03
N ILE A 43 -3.77 -9.30 -35.64
CA ILE A 43 -4.52 -8.62 -34.58
C ILE A 43 -4.15 -9.22 -33.21
N SER A 44 -3.69 -8.38 -32.28
CA SER A 44 -3.39 -8.79 -30.91
C SER A 44 -4.63 -8.74 -30.02
N LEU A 45 -5.15 -9.90 -29.64
CA LEU A 45 -6.30 -10.04 -28.73
C LEU A 45 -5.88 -10.03 -27.25
N ARG A 46 -4.78 -9.36 -26.91
CA ARG A 46 -4.32 -9.25 -25.53
C ARG A 46 -5.24 -8.30 -24.77
N LYS A 47 -5.81 -8.78 -23.67
CA LYS A 47 -6.67 -7.97 -22.79
C LYS A 47 -5.92 -6.73 -22.31
N ARG A 48 -6.60 -5.59 -22.38
CA ARG A 48 -6.11 -4.27 -21.99
C ARG A 48 -7.18 -3.59 -21.13
N TRP A 49 -6.72 -2.85 -20.14
CA TRP A 49 -7.57 -2.06 -19.24
C TRP A 49 -7.04 -0.64 -19.21
N THR A 50 -7.93 0.34 -19.28
CA THR A 50 -7.56 1.75 -19.12
C THR A 50 -7.76 2.15 -17.68
N CYS A 51 -6.71 2.63 -17.03
CA CYS A 51 -6.81 3.12 -15.66
C CYS A 51 -7.64 4.42 -15.62
N PRO A 52 -8.72 4.50 -14.84
CA PRO A 52 -9.52 5.72 -14.75
C PRO A 52 -8.79 6.85 -14.00
N ASN A 53 -7.80 6.53 -13.16
CA ASN A 53 -7.06 7.52 -12.37
C ASN A 53 -5.99 8.26 -13.20
N CYS A 54 -5.24 7.53 -14.04
CA CYS A 54 -4.10 8.10 -14.77
C CYS A 54 -4.22 7.99 -16.30
N GLY A 55 -5.28 7.38 -16.82
CA GLY A 55 -5.48 7.18 -18.27
C GLY A 55 -4.58 6.12 -18.91
N SER A 56 -3.61 5.57 -18.19
CA SER A 56 -2.67 4.58 -18.73
C SER A 56 -3.36 3.26 -19.08
N THR A 57 -3.07 2.75 -20.27
CA THR A 57 -3.47 1.41 -20.71
C THR A 57 -2.52 0.36 -20.13
N VAL A 58 -3.06 -0.60 -19.39
CA VAL A 58 -2.31 -1.69 -18.76
C VAL A 58 -2.81 -3.06 -19.23
N PHE A 59 -1.94 -4.06 -19.11
CA PHE A 59 -2.24 -5.45 -19.48
C PHE A 59 -2.51 -6.36 -18.27
N LYS A 60 -2.40 -5.82 -17.07
CA LYS A 60 -2.86 -6.49 -15.85
C LYS A 60 -4.25 -5.96 -15.52
N PRO A 61 -5.16 -6.79 -14.99
CA PRO A 61 -6.45 -6.32 -14.49
C PRO A 61 -6.26 -5.19 -13.47
N LEU A 62 -7.20 -4.26 -13.47
CA LEU A 62 -7.25 -3.21 -12.45
C LEU A 62 -7.49 -3.84 -11.08
N SER A 63 -6.96 -3.21 -10.03
CA SER A 63 -7.14 -3.68 -8.66
C SER A 63 -8.63 -3.77 -8.32
N THR A 64 -9.05 -4.89 -7.73
CA THR A 64 -10.43 -5.06 -7.25
C THR A 64 -10.79 -4.13 -6.11
N ARG A 65 -9.77 -3.60 -5.39
CA ARG A 65 -9.95 -2.71 -4.24
C ARG A 65 -10.15 -1.25 -4.65
N THR A 66 -9.32 -0.75 -5.57
CA THR A 66 -9.31 0.67 -5.96
C THR A 66 -9.88 0.93 -7.34
N GLY A 67 -10.04 -0.11 -8.17
CA GLY A 67 -10.39 0.04 -9.58
C GLY A 67 -9.28 0.66 -10.43
N TRP A 68 -8.04 0.76 -9.91
CA TRP A 68 -6.93 1.44 -10.60
C TRP A 68 -5.83 0.48 -11.03
N CYS A 69 -4.91 0.97 -11.85
CA CYS A 69 -3.71 0.21 -12.18
C CYS A 69 -2.83 0.01 -10.94
N GLU A 70 -1.89 -0.93 -11.05
CA GLU A 70 -0.95 -1.29 -9.99
C GLU A 70 -0.13 -0.09 -9.51
N ALA A 71 0.32 0.77 -10.42
CA ALA A 71 1.11 1.95 -10.09
C ALA A 71 0.32 2.93 -9.21
N CYS A 72 -0.87 3.37 -9.65
CA CYS A 72 -1.70 4.30 -8.88
C CYS A 72 -2.16 3.70 -7.54
N THR A 73 -2.43 2.39 -7.50
CA THR A 73 -2.77 1.71 -6.23
C THR A 73 -1.60 1.72 -5.26
N ARG A 74 -0.38 1.57 -5.77
CA ARG A 74 0.85 1.61 -4.96
C ARG A 74 1.18 3.02 -4.50
N GLU A 75 0.95 4.03 -5.34
CA GLU A 75 1.12 5.44 -4.99
C GLU A 75 0.19 5.83 -3.83
N LEU A 76 -1.11 5.52 -3.95
CA LEU A 76 -2.07 5.74 -2.85
C LEU A 76 -1.61 5.06 -1.57
N ARG A 77 -1.15 3.81 -1.67
CA ARG A 77 -0.68 3.06 -0.51
C ARG A 77 0.60 3.64 0.09
N TYR A 78 1.49 4.19 -0.73
CA TYR A 78 2.71 4.84 -0.27
C TYR A 78 2.37 6.09 0.54
N GLU A 79 1.44 6.92 0.08
CA GLU A 79 0.99 8.11 0.80
C GLU A 79 0.41 7.73 2.17
N GLU A 80 -0.50 6.75 2.22
CA GLU A 80 -1.06 6.21 3.47
C GLU A 80 0.04 5.76 4.44
N ILE A 81 0.99 4.96 3.97
CA ILE A 81 2.09 4.44 4.80
C ILE A 81 3.00 5.58 5.26
N SER A 82 3.27 6.56 4.39
CA SER A 82 4.14 7.69 4.73
C SER A 82 3.55 8.52 5.88
N GLU A 83 2.23 8.72 5.88
CA GLU A 83 1.53 9.44 6.93
C GLU A 83 1.50 8.62 8.24
N GLN A 84 1.26 7.30 8.14
CA GLN A 84 1.37 6.40 9.29
C GLN A 84 2.78 6.43 9.92
N VAL A 85 3.83 6.43 9.10
CA VAL A 85 5.21 6.53 9.57
C VAL A 85 5.45 7.84 10.30
N ARG A 86 4.96 8.98 9.78
CA ARG A 86 5.07 10.28 10.46
C ARG A 86 4.40 10.26 11.83
N GLN A 87 3.19 9.73 11.91
CA GLN A 87 2.46 9.61 13.18
C GLN A 87 3.19 8.73 14.19
N MET A 88 3.75 7.60 13.75
CA MET A 88 4.54 6.72 14.61
C MET A 88 5.82 7.41 15.11
N GLN A 89 6.54 8.11 14.24
CA GLN A 89 7.75 8.85 14.61
C GLN A 89 7.47 9.93 15.66
N ASP A 90 6.37 10.67 15.49
CA ASP A 90 5.95 11.68 16.46
C ASP A 90 5.54 11.07 17.79
N ALA A 91 4.86 9.92 17.78
CA ALA A 91 4.51 9.20 19.00
C ALA A 91 5.76 8.71 19.75
N ILE A 92 6.73 8.14 19.03
CA ILE A 92 8.02 7.72 19.59
C ILE A 92 8.72 8.91 20.25
N ARG A 93 8.85 10.03 19.53
CA ARG A 93 9.50 11.24 20.05
C ARG A 93 8.86 11.76 21.34
N ARG A 94 7.52 11.85 21.37
CA ARG A 94 6.78 12.28 22.57
C ARG A 94 7.03 11.32 23.74
N ASN A 95 7.08 10.02 23.47
CA ASN A 95 7.33 9.04 24.51
C ASN A 95 8.77 9.12 25.05
N GLU A 96 9.75 9.29 24.17
CA GLU A 96 11.16 9.50 24.56
C GLU A 96 11.32 10.76 25.44
N ASP A 97 10.63 11.85 25.11
CA ASP A 97 10.60 13.06 25.92
C ASP A 97 10.05 12.82 27.32
N VAL A 98 8.94 12.07 27.41
CA VAL A 98 8.30 11.72 28.68
C VAL A 98 9.21 10.83 29.51
N GLU A 99 9.78 9.78 28.93
CA GLU A 99 10.67 8.87 29.65
C GLU A 99 11.95 9.56 30.11
N ARG A 100 12.52 10.44 29.29
CA ARG A 100 13.68 11.27 29.69
C ARG A 100 13.35 12.14 30.89
N LYS A 101 12.21 12.84 30.88
CA LYS A 101 11.75 13.66 32.01
C LYS A 101 11.49 12.81 33.24
N ARG A 102 10.83 11.66 33.09
CA ARG A 102 10.56 10.69 34.15
C ARG A 102 11.87 10.22 34.78
N GLN A 103 12.83 9.77 33.97
CA GLN A 103 14.12 9.28 34.46
C GLN A 103 14.90 10.36 35.21
N ALA A 104 14.85 11.62 34.77
CA ALA A 104 15.46 12.75 35.47
C ALA A 104 14.83 12.97 36.85
N VAL A 105 13.50 12.95 36.94
CA VAL A 105 12.77 13.09 38.22
C VAL A 105 13.10 11.93 39.17
N TYR A 106 13.09 10.70 38.68
CA TYR A 106 13.42 9.51 39.48
C TYR A 106 14.85 9.58 40.00
N SER A 107 15.80 9.95 39.14
CA SER A 107 17.20 10.10 39.51
C SER A 107 17.39 11.18 40.58
N ARG A 108 16.70 12.32 40.45
CA ARG A 108 16.72 13.40 41.45
C ARG A 108 16.11 12.95 42.79
N LYS A 109 14.94 12.30 42.75
CA LYS A 109 14.29 11.73 43.94
C LYS A 109 15.22 10.75 44.66
N HIS A 110 15.89 9.88 43.91
CA HIS A 110 16.83 8.91 44.48
C HIS A 110 17.98 9.62 45.22
N ARG A 111 18.63 10.60 44.58
CA ARG A 111 19.72 11.38 45.21
C ARG A 111 19.26 12.08 46.48
N LEU A 112 18.12 12.78 46.44
CA LEU A 112 17.55 13.45 47.61
C LEU A 112 17.24 12.47 48.74
N LYS A 113 16.66 11.31 48.44
CA LYS A 113 16.38 10.27 49.43
C LYS A 113 17.67 9.76 50.10
N SER A 114 18.73 9.56 49.32
CA SER A 114 20.04 9.19 49.87
C SER A 114 20.60 10.27 50.81
N THR A 115 20.54 11.55 50.42
CA THR A 115 20.96 12.67 51.27
C THR A 115 20.17 12.73 52.57
N LEU A 116 18.84 12.60 52.48
CA LEU A 116 17.94 12.65 53.64
C LEU A 116 18.24 11.54 54.63
N ARG A 117 18.48 10.31 54.14
CA ARG A 117 18.90 9.17 54.96
C ARG A 117 20.23 9.42 55.69
N VAL A 118 21.21 10.06 55.03
CA VAL A 118 22.49 10.40 55.65
C VAL A 118 22.31 11.45 56.75
N MET A 119 21.51 12.50 56.49
CA MET A 119 21.21 13.54 57.47
C MET A 119 20.50 12.97 58.71
N GLU A 120 19.50 12.11 58.51
CA GLU A 120 18.80 11.42 59.60
C GLU A 120 19.74 10.57 60.45
N PHE A 121 20.69 9.87 59.80
CA PHE A 121 21.67 9.05 60.50
C PHE A 121 22.66 9.90 61.32
N SER A 122 23.17 11.00 60.76
CA SER A 122 24.06 11.92 61.47
C SER A 122 23.38 12.58 62.68
N LYS A 123 22.11 12.99 62.53
CA LYS A 123 21.32 13.56 63.64
C LYS A 123 21.18 12.56 64.80
N LYS A 124 20.81 11.31 64.50
CA LYS A 124 20.71 10.23 65.50
C LYS A 124 22.03 9.90 66.19
N ARG A 125 23.17 10.13 65.54
CA ARG A 125 24.49 9.96 66.17
C ARG A 125 24.76 11.08 67.16
N HIS A 126 24.52 12.33 66.75
CA HIS A 126 24.71 13.49 67.62
C HIS A 126 23.84 13.44 68.90
N GLU A 127 22.59 13.00 68.79
CA GLU A 127 21.67 12.80 69.93
C GLU A 127 22.09 11.67 70.88
N LYS A 128 22.99 10.76 70.48
CA LYS A 128 23.54 9.70 71.35
C LYS A 128 24.82 10.12 72.05
N ASP A 129 25.50 11.12 71.52
CA ASP A 129 26.77 11.65 72.04
C ASP A 129 26.55 12.86 73.00
N THR A 130 25.28 13.25 73.23
CA THR A 130 24.83 14.25 74.20
C THR A 130 24.10 13.60 75.36
#